data_AF-A0A014PEW2-F1
#
_entry.id   AF-A0A014PEW2-F1
#
_cell.length_a   1.000
_cell.length_b   1.000
_cell.length_c   1.000
_cell.angle_alpha   90.00
_cell.angle_beta   90.00
_cell.angle_gamma   90.00
#
_symmetry.space_group_name_H-M   'P 1'
#
loop_
_entity.id
_entity.type
_entity.pdbx_description
1 polymer ?
#
loop_
_entity_poly.entity_id
_entity_poly.type
_entity_poly.pdbx_seq_one_letter_code
_entity_poly.pdbx_strand_id
1 'polypeptide(L)' 'MWPAIWIVWTCLFAVFETIALINKRENDTLSENFRLLFHTRTSKAGRAAFAVGWCGFSAWFAIHILTETM' A
#
# COMPACT_ATOMS: atom_id res chain seq x y z
N MET A 1 -5.34 -16.29 17.56
CA MET A 1 -5.12 -16.72 16.17
C MET A 1 -5.08 -15.54 15.20
N TRP A 2 -6.02 -14.59 15.27
CA TRP A 2 -6.06 -13.38 14.42
C TRP A 2 -4.77 -12.52 14.40
N PRO A 3 -4.16 -12.10 15.52
CA PRO A 3 -2.98 -11.23 15.45
C PRO A 3 -1.73 -11.93 14.89
N ALA A 4 -1.61 -13.24 15.08
CA ALA A 4 -0.46 -14.00 14.61
C ALA A 4 -0.38 -14.03 13.08
N ILE A 5 -1.51 -14.12 12.37
CA ILE A 5 -1.49 -14.10 10.90
C ILE A 5 -1.03 -12.75 10.37
N TRP A 6 -1.44 -11.65 11.00
CA TRP A 6 -0.99 -10.30 10.64
C TRP A 6 0.49 -10.07 10.93
N ILE A 7 1.00 -10.62 12.04
CA ILE A 7 2.43 -10.55 12.37
C ILE A 7 3.25 -11.31 11.33
N VAL A 8 2.90 -12.57 11.04
CA VAL A 8 3.61 -13.39 10.05
C VAL A 8 3.56 -12.73 8.68
N TRP A 9 2.39 -12.22 8.27
CA TRP A 9 2.22 -11.50 7.02
C TRP A 9 3.12 -10.26 6.96
N THR A 10 3.13 -9.43 8.01
CA THR A 10 3.99 -8.23 8.08
C THR A 10 5.48 -8.59 8.02
N CYS A 11 5.90 -9.65 8.72
CA CYS A 11 7.28 -10.12 8.68
C CYS A 11 7.68 -10.59 7.28
N LEU A 12 6.83 -11.36 6.59
CA LEU A 12 7.09 -11.78 5.21
C LEU A 12 7.23 -10.57 4.27
N PHE A 13 6.36 -9.58 4.41
CA PHE A 13 6.47 -8.32 3.66
C PHE A 13 7.80 -7.62 3.90
N ALA A 14 8.21 -7.48 5.16
CA ALA A 14 9.47 -6.85 5.51
C ALA A 14 10.68 -7.61 4.93
N VAL A 15 10.66 -8.95 4.97
CA VAL A 15 11.72 -9.78 4.39
C VAL A 15 11.80 -9.61 2.88
N PHE A 16 10.68 -9.71 2.16
CA PHE A 16 10.67 -9.56 0.70
C PHE A 16 11.12 -8.16 0.26
N GLU A 17 10.64 -7.11 0.92
CA GLU A 17 11.06 -5.73 0.62
C GLU A 17 12.55 -5.54 0.92
N THR A 18 13.05 -6.10 2.01
CA THR A 18 14.49 -6.03 2.34
C THR A 18 15.35 -6.72 1.29
N ILE A 19 14.93 -7.90 0.81
CA ILE A 19 15.63 -8.62 -0.28
C ILE A 19 15.61 -7.78 -1.57
N ALA A 20 14.46 -7.22 -1.94
CA ALA A 20 14.35 -6.36 -3.12
C ALA A 20 15.26 -5.13 -3.03
N LEU A 21 15.31 -4.48 -1.85
CA LEU A 21 16.20 -3.35 -1.59
C LEU A 21 17.68 -3.72 -1.70
N ILE A 22 18.07 -4.91 -1.22
CA ILE A 22 19.44 -5.42 -1.31
C ILE A 22 19.80 -5.71 -2.77
N ASN A 23 18.88 -6.32 -3.53
CA ASN A 23 19.10 -6.68 -4.93
C ASN A 23 19.19 -5.45 -5.85
N LYS A 24 18.64 -4.29 -5.43
CA LYS A 24 18.66 -3.02 -6.19
C LYS A 24 18.20 -3.15 -7.64
N ARG A 25 17.31 -4.11 -7.90
CA ARG A 25 16.76 -4.33 -9.24
C ARG A 25 15.63 -3.34 -9.46
N GLU A 26 15.58 -2.73 -10.65
CA GLU A 26 14.49 -1.82 -10.99
C GLU A 26 13.14 -2.54 -10.99
N ASN A 27 12.15 -1.91 -10.35
CA ASN A 27 10.77 -2.40 -10.23
C ASN A 27 10.64 -3.69 -9.40
N ASP A 28 11.59 -3.95 -8.51
CA ASP A 28 11.58 -5.13 -7.65
C ASP A 28 10.95 -4.84 -6.29
N THR A 29 10.95 -3.57 -5.86
CA THR A 29 10.31 -3.17 -4.60
C THR A 29 8.79 -3.11 -4.76
N LEU A 30 8.06 -3.39 -3.68
CA LEU A 30 6.60 -3.22 -3.66
C LEU A 30 6.22 -1.78 -3.92
N SER A 31 6.99 -0.82 -3.38
CA SER A 31 6.73 0.60 -3.60
C SER A 31 6.80 0.99 -5.09
N GLU A 32 7.68 0.36 -5.86
CA GLU A 32 7.81 0.59 -7.29
C GLU A 32 6.69 -0.11 -8.07
N ASN A 33 6.38 -1.36 -7.74
CA ASN A 33 5.25 -2.07 -8.35
C ASN A 33 3.91 -1.37 -8.09
N PHE A 34 3.72 -0.83 -6.90
CA PHE A 34 2.52 -0.05 -6.57
C PHE A 34 2.47 1.26 -7.38
N ARG A 35 3.62 1.90 -7.62
CA ARG A 35 3.71 3.06 -8.51
C ARG A 35 3.45 2.70 -9.98
N LEU A 36 3.90 1.53 -10.42
CA LEU A 36 3.64 1.01 -11.77
C LEU A 36 2.16 0.72 -11.97
N LEU A 37 1.51 0.07 -11.01
CA LEU A 37 0.08 -0.24 -11.05
C LEU A 37 -0.76 1.01 -11.37
N PHE A 38 -0.49 2.10 -10.65
CA PHE A 38 -1.18 3.37 -10.86
C PHE A 38 -0.48 4.30 -11.86
N HIS A 39 0.57 3.85 -12.54
CA HIS A 39 1.35 4.65 -13.49
C HIS A 39 1.75 6.04 -12.94
N THR A 40 2.05 6.12 -11.63
CA THR A 40 2.16 7.42 -10.93
C THR A 40 3.41 8.22 -11.33
N ARG A 41 4.38 7.59 -11.99
CA ARG A 41 5.56 8.27 -12.54
C ARG A 41 5.30 8.89 -13.92
N THR A 42 4.40 8.32 -14.71
CA THR A 42 4.23 8.67 -16.13
C THR A 42 2.89 9.37 -16.42
N SER A 43 1.86 9.14 -15.60
CA SER A 43 0.51 9.64 -15.84
C SER A 43 0.00 10.57 -14.73
N LYS A 44 -0.42 11.78 -15.11
CA LYS A 44 -1.13 12.71 -14.21
C LYS A 44 -2.46 12.13 -13.74
N ALA A 45 -3.18 11.42 -14.62
CA ALA A 45 -4.43 10.76 -14.28
C ALA A 45 -4.22 9.62 -13.29
N GLY A 46 -3.16 8.84 -13.47
CA GLY A 46 -2.78 7.75 -12.55
C GLY A 46 -2.45 8.25 -11.14
N ARG A 47 -1.73 9.38 -11.04
CA ARG A 47 -1.48 10.07 -9.76
C ARG A 47 -2.78 10.54 -9.10
N ALA A 48 -3.68 11.14 -9.87
CA ALA A 48 -4.97 11.60 -9.36
C ALA A 48 -5.83 10.42 -8.88
N ALA A 49 -5.89 9.33 -9.63
CA ALA A 49 -6.63 8.12 -9.25
C ALA A 49 -6.09 7.52 -7.95
N PHE A 50 -4.77 7.41 -7.81
CA PHE A 50 -4.14 6.96 -6.57
C PHE A 50 -4.49 7.88 -5.39
N ALA A 51 -4.34 9.19 -5.55
CA ALA A 51 -4.59 10.14 -4.48
C ALA A 51 -6.06 10.15 -4.04
N VAL A 52 -7.00 10.21 -5.00
CA VAL A 52 -8.44 10.21 -4.70
C VAL A 52 -8.85 8.87 -4.08
N GLY A 53 -8.37 7.75 -4.61
CA GLY A 53 -8.66 6.43 -4.04
C GLY A 53 -8.17 6.29 -2.61
N TRP A 54 -6.91 6.67 -2.35
CA TRP A 54 -6.32 6.58 -1.02
C TRP A 54 -6.99 7.52 -0.01
N CYS A 55 -7.19 8.79 -0.37
CA CYS A 55 -7.84 9.76 0.49
C CYS A 55 -9.31 9.41 0.73
N GLY A 56 -10.04 8.99 -0.31
CA GLY A 56 -11.42 8.57 -0.21
C GLY A 56 -11.59 7.35 0.68
N PHE A 57 -10.75 6.32 0.50
CA PHE A 57 -10.76 5.14 1.36
C PHE A 57 -10.44 5.51 2.82
N SER A 58 -9.41 6.32 3.06
CA SER A 58 -9.00 6.72 4.41
C SER A 58 -10.09 7.54 5.11
N ALA A 59 -10.71 8.48 4.40
CA ALA A 59 -11.79 9.31 4.92
C ALA A 59 -13.05 8.47 5.19
N TRP A 60 -13.43 7.59 4.26
CA TRP A 60 -14.55 6.67 4.45
C TRP A 60 -14.31 5.75 5.64
N PHE A 61 -13.14 5.13 5.73
CA PHE A 61 -12.79 4.22 6.82
C PHE A 61 -12.81 4.92 8.18
N ALA A 62 -12.28 6.16 8.26
CA ALA A 62 -12.35 6.97 9.47
C ALA A 62 -13.79 7.29 9.87
N ILE A 63 -14.64 7.76 8.94
CA ILE A 63 -16.05 8.02 9.20
C ILE A 63 -16.77 6.75 9.66
N HIS A 64 -16.52 5.63 8.99
CA HIS A 64 -17.15 4.35 9.30
C HIS A 64 -16.83 3.92 10.74
N ILE A 65 -15.56 3.91 11.13
CA ILE A 65 -15.15 3.59 12.50
C ILE A 65 -15.77 4.56 13.51
N LEU A 66 -15.71 5.87 13.24
CA LEU A 66 -16.22 6.89 14.18
C LEU A 66 -17.75 6.86 14.32
N THR A 67 -18.46 6.44 13.28
CA THR A 67 -19.93 6.43 13.24
C THR A 67 -20.51 5.10 13.73
N GLU A 68 -19.83 3.96 13.51
CA GLU A 68 -20.24 2.68 14.07
C GLU A 68 -20.02 2.61 15.60
N THR A 69 -19.18 3.47 16.16
CA THR A 69 -18.93 3.57 17.60
C THR A 69 -19.84 4.54 18.35
N MET A 70 -20.84 5.15 17.69
CA MET A 70 -21.90 5.96 18.31
C MET A 70 -23.23 5.20 18.32
#